data_AF-A0A7Y4QGH9-F1
#
_entry.id   AF-A0A7Y4QGH9-F1
#
_cell.length_a   1.000
_cell.length_b   1.000
_cell.length_c   1.000
_cell.angle_alpha   90.00
_cell.angle_beta   90.00
_cell.angle_gamma   90.00
#
_symmetry.space_group_name_H-M   'P 1'
#
loop_
_entity.id
_entity.type
_entity.pdbx_description
1 polymer ?
#
loop_
_entity_poly.entity_id
_entity_poly.type
_entity_poly.pdbx_seq_one_letter_code
_entity_poly.pdbx_strand_id
1 'polypeptide(L)'
;MFLAEDIIDEAKTIFGFSKEVKLFRWITDAVELLAQKGEIDPLVGYVDLCVDGSCVTLPREVETVLACNIGGRPAMGHDQLFSFHLNGPGDFGTRCDYTWDDVGTFCTYRDLKCPAKLVAFLDSGADEGTVLRVFGYDDQNRPLRTLVNGVWEDGYRVPTIFGYALPDSDAPMVSRITAIVKKRTSGTIRLSSFDSSTTSGTLLGVFEPDETVPQYRRIRISRAGSWVRIHYRKRSAAVTSINDRILLHSRPALVMALHALKFYRDTDIANGNAFEANATRLLTERESVLAGPAGMPIQVDDRNSISNKSDAWVD
;
A
#
# COMPACT_ATOMS: atom_id res chain seq x y z
N MET A 1 17.72 6.20 3.52
CA MET A 1 16.59 6.65 4.34
C MET A 1 17.10 7.62 5.39
N PHE A 2 16.37 8.71 5.59
CA PHE A 2 16.62 9.77 6.57
C PHE A 2 15.26 10.37 6.99
N LEU A 3 15.22 11.21 8.01
CA LEU A 3 13.99 11.84 8.49
C LEU A 3 13.73 13.16 7.77
N ALA A 4 12.47 13.62 7.79
CA ALA A 4 12.14 14.95 7.29
C ALA A 4 12.86 16.07 8.07
N GLU A 5 13.13 15.84 9.36
CA GLU A 5 13.97 16.72 10.20
C GLU A 5 15.35 16.99 9.56
N ASP A 6 15.96 15.99 8.91
CA ASP A 6 17.31 16.10 8.35
C ASP A 6 17.41 17.02 7.11
N ILE A 7 16.27 17.49 6.58
CA ILE A 7 16.19 18.31 5.36
C ILE A 7 15.40 19.60 5.55
N ILE A 8 14.66 19.74 6.65
CA ILE A 8 13.73 20.85 6.81
C ILE A 8 14.43 22.22 6.81
N ASP A 9 15.66 22.30 7.30
CA ASP A 9 16.43 23.54 7.35
C ASP A 9 17.02 23.92 5.99
N GLU A 10 17.45 22.96 5.17
CA GLU A 10 17.76 23.20 3.76
C GLU A 10 16.53 23.67 2.99
N ALA A 11 15.37 23.03 3.21
CA ALA A 11 14.13 23.43 2.56
C ALA A 11 13.73 24.87 2.92
N LYS A 12 13.88 25.29 4.19
CA LYS A 12 13.69 26.68 4.62
C LYS A 12 14.67 27.64 3.92
N THR A 13 15.91 27.22 3.73
CA THR A 13 16.93 28.04 3.06
C THR A 13 16.61 28.24 1.57
N ILE A 14 16.11 27.19 0.91
CA ILE A 14 15.79 27.22 -0.53
C ILE A 14 14.54 28.06 -0.78
N PHE A 15 13.42 27.76 -0.11
CA PHE A 15 12.13 28.41 -0.37
C PHE A 15 11.87 29.65 0.48
N GLY A 16 12.77 29.98 1.41
CA GLY A 16 12.57 31.01 2.42
C GLY A 16 11.69 30.54 3.58
N PHE A 17 11.57 31.39 4.62
CA PHE A 17 10.74 31.12 5.79
C PHE A 17 9.25 31.02 5.40
N SER A 18 8.80 29.80 5.15
CA SER A 18 7.43 29.45 4.82
C SER A 18 6.78 28.68 5.96
N LYS A 19 5.43 28.66 5.99
CA LYS A 19 4.67 27.80 6.91
C LYS A 19 5.10 26.34 6.72
N GLU A 20 5.31 25.63 7.83
CA GLU A 20 5.81 24.26 7.85
C GLU A 20 4.99 23.30 6.97
N VAL A 21 3.66 23.43 6.99
CA VAL A 21 2.76 22.65 6.12
C VAL A 21 3.08 22.80 4.63
N LYS A 22 3.50 24.00 4.19
CA LYS A 22 3.92 24.21 2.79
C LYS A 22 5.27 23.58 2.50
N LEU A 23 6.21 23.65 3.46
CA LEU A 23 7.52 23.02 3.32
C LEU A 23 7.39 21.50 3.19
N PHE A 24 6.57 20.86 4.02
CA PHE A 24 6.33 19.42 3.92
C PHE A 24 5.71 19.00 2.59
N ARG A 25 4.79 19.82 2.06
CA ARG A 25 4.26 19.60 0.71
C ARG A 25 5.36 19.68 -0.34
N TRP A 26 6.25 20.67 -0.30
CA TRP A 26 7.34 20.78 -1.27
C TRP A 26 8.37 19.66 -1.14
N ILE A 27 8.63 19.16 0.08
CA ILE A 27 9.46 17.97 0.29
C ILE A 27 8.79 16.75 -0.34
N THR A 28 7.48 16.59 -0.15
CA THR A 28 6.70 15.52 -0.78
C THR A 28 6.77 15.61 -2.31
N ASP A 29 6.51 16.79 -2.88
CA ASP A 29 6.57 17.04 -4.33
C ASP A 29 7.96 16.70 -4.89
N ALA A 30 9.04 16.98 -4.13
CA ALA A 30 10.42 16.70 -4.55
C ALA A 30 10.76 15.21 -4.52
N VAL A 31 10.23 14.49 -3.51
CA VAL A 31 10.36 13.03 -3.42
C VAL A 31 9.61 12.38 -4.59
N GLU A 32 8.39 12.82 -4.89
CA GLU A 32 7.60 12.32 -6.02
C GLU A 32 8.28 12.59 -7.36
N LEU A 33 8.84 13.80 -7.56
CA LEU A 33 9.60 14.16 -8.75
C LEU A 33 10.76 13.18 -9.00
N LEU A 34 11.54 12.90 -7.95
CA LEU A 34 12.66 11.97 -8.04
C LEU A 34 12.21 10.52 -8.26
N ALA A 35 11.14 10.08 -7.57
CA ALA A 35 10.61 8.73 -7.71
C ALA A 35 10.01 8.45 -9.10
N GLN A 36 9.54 9.47 -9.81
CA GLN A 36 9.00 9.32 -11.17
C GLN A 36 10.08 9.35 -12.26
N LYS A 37 11.20 10.05 -12.01
CA LYS A 37 12.24 10.28 -13.03
C LYS A 37 13.53 9.49 -12.83
N GLY A 38 13.73 8.86 -11.67
CA GLY A 38 14.88 7.98 -11.45
C GLY A 38 14.88 6.79 -12.40
N GLU A 39 16.05 6.46 -12.96
CA GLU A 39 16.23 5.20 -13.73
C GLU A 39 16.11 3.97 -12.83
N ILE A 40 16.56 4.11 -11.58
CA ILE A 40 16.40 3.11 -10.53
C ILE A 40 15.38 3.66 -9.55
N ASP A 41 14.30 2.91 -9.34
CA ASP A 41 13.21 3.32 -8.46
C ASP A 41 13.54 3.01 -6.99
N PRO A 42 13.85 4.02 -6.17
CA PRO A 42 14.18 3.83 -4.75
C PRO A 42 13.00 3.35 -3.91
N LEU A 43 11.78 3.42 -4.46
CA LEU A 43 10.55 3.00 -3.80
C LEU A 43 10.29 1.50 -3.97
N VAL A 44 11.13 0.77 -4.69
CA VAL A 44 10.96 -0.67 -4.85
C VAL A 44 11.37 -1.43 -3.59
N GLY A 45 10.67 -2.50 -3.27
CA GLY A 45 10.96 -3.36 -2.14
C GLY A 45 10.40 -4.77 -2.29
N TYR A 46 10.70 -5.60 -1.28
CA TYR A 46 10.19 -6.96 -1.16
C TYR A 46 9.38 -7.09 0.12
N VAL A 47 8.32 -7.89 0.07
CA VAL A 47 7.55 -8.29 1.25
C VAL A 47 7.24 -9.77 1.18
N ASP A 48 7.44 -10.47 2.29
CA ASP A 48 7.11 -11.87 2.46
C ASP A 48 5.84 -11.96 3.32
N LEU A 49 4.81 -12.61 2.79
CA LEU A 49 3.51 -12.76 3.45
C LEU A 49 3.11 -14.24 3.50
N CYS A 50 2.63 -14.68 4.66
CA CYS A 50 1.96 -15.98 4.78
C CYS A 50 0.52 -15.84 4.29
N VAL A 51 0.08 -16.75 3.41
CA VAL A 51 -1.27 -16.68 2.83
C VAL A 51 -2.16 -17.77 3.40
N ASP A 52 -3.28 -17.32 3.97
CA ASP A 52 -4.40 -18.17 4.36
C ASP A 52 -5.53 -18.01 3.33
N GLY A 53 -5.78 -19.06 2.53
CA GLY A 53 -6.66 -18.99 1.35
C GLY A 53 -5.95 -18.51 0.08
N SER A 54 -6.69 -17.93 -0.85
CA SER A 54 -6.18 -17.48 -2.16
C SER A 54 -6.18 -15.96 -2.34
N CYS A 55 -6.66 -15.19 -1.36
CA CYS A 55 -6.69 -13.73 -1.42
C CYS A 55 -5.69 -13.15 -0.41
N VAL A 56 -4.79 -12.30 -0.89
CA VAL A 56 -3.78 -11.63 -0.08
C VAL A 56 -4.09 -10.15 -0.07
N THR A 57 -4.28 -9.58 1.12
CA THR A 57 -4.35 -8.13 1.27
C THR A 57 -2.97 -7.59 1.59
N LEU A 58 -2.56 -6.59 0.82
CA LEU A 58 -1.24 -5.99 0.92
C LEU A 58 -1.25 -4.84 1.94
N PRO A 59 -0.13 -4.61 2.65
CA PRO A 59 0.03 -3.43 3.49
C PRO A 59 -0.22 -2.13 2.73
N ARG A 60 -0.60 -1.07 3.43
CA ARG A 60 -0.92 0.24 2.81
C ARG A 60 0.25 0.86 2.05
N GLU A 61 1.47 0.50 2.44
CA GLU A 61 2.71 0.95 1.84
C GLU A 61 2.87 0.41 0.42
N VAL A 62 2.16 -0.66 0.05
CA VAL A 62 2.23 -1.24 -1.28
C VAL A 62 1.35 -0.44 -2.24
N GLU A 63 1.99 0.23 -3.20
CA GLU A 63 1.28 0.93 -4.27
C GLU A 63 0.97 -0.02 -5.42
N THR A 64 2.01 -0.61 -6.03
CA THR A 64 1.87 -1.46 -7.23
C THR A 64 2.69 -2.73 -7.06
N VAL A 65 2.09 -3.88 -7.40
CA VAL A 65 2.80 -5.16 -7.44
C VAL A 65 3.53 -5.29 -8.77
N LEU A 66 4.83 -5.54 -8.72
CA LEU A 66 5.70 -5.69 -9.89
C LEU A 66 5.90 -7.16 -10.26
N ALA A 67 6.09 -8.01 -9.26
CA ALA A 67 6.21 -9.45 -9.44
C ALA A 67 5.81 -10.20 -8.17
N CYS A 68 5.38 -11.45 -8.33
CA CYS A 68 5.05 -12.33 -7.22
C CYS A 68 5.76 -13.67 -7.40
N ASN A 69 6.23 -14.22 -6.29
CA ASN A 69 6.74 -15.57 -6.19
C ASN A 69 5.86 -16.33 -5.19
N ILE A 70 5.30 -17.46 -5.61
CA ILE A 70 4.38 -18.28 -4.82
C ILE A 70 5.13 -19.56 -4.43
N GLY A 71 5.45 -19.73 -3.14
CA GLY A 71 6.10 -20.93 -2.62
C GLY A 71 7.47 -21.23 -3.23
N GLY A 72 8.23 -20.20 -3.61
CA GLY A 72 9.54 -20.33 -4.24
C GLY A 72 9.53 -20.33 -5.77
N ARG A 73 8.36 -20.32 -6.41
CA ARG A 73 8.22 -20.32 -7.88
C ARG A 73 7.73 -18.96 -8.41
N PRO A 74 8.38 -18.39 -9.43
CA PRO A 74 7.89 -17.19 -10.10
C PRO A 74 6.46 -17.40 -10.62
N ALA A 75 5.60 -16.40 -10.40
CA ALA A 75 4.22 -16.43 -10.82
C ALA A 75 3.91 -15.35 -11.85
N MET A 76 3.07 -15.68 -12.82
CA MET A 76 2.62 -14.75 -13.86
C MET A 76 1.52 -13.84 -13.31
N GLY A 77 1.68 -12.53 -13.52
CA GLY A 77 0.74 -11.52 -13.04
C GLY A 77 -0.23 -11.08 -14.13
N HIS A 78 -1.48 -10.89 -13.74
CA HIS A 78 -2.51 -10.27 -14.57
C HIS A 78 -3.10 -9.04 -13.87
N ASP A 79 -3.46 -8.05 -14.67
CA ASP A 79 -4.18 -6.88 -14.19
C ASP A 79 -5.68 -7.20 -13.98
N GLN A 80 -6.40 -6.23 -13.45
CA GLN A 80 -7.84 -6.37 -13.23
C GLN A 80 -8.62 -6.53 -14.54
N LEU A 81 -8.12 -5.99 -15.65
CA LEU A 81 -8.81 -6.05 -16.95
C LEU A 81 -8.78 -7.46 -17.55
N PHE A 82 -7.84 -8.30 -17.12
CA PHE A 82 -7.77 -9.69 -17.56
C PHE A 82 -9.04 -10.50 -17.22
N SER A 83 -9.81 -10.13 -16.19
CA SER A 83 -11.11 -10.77 -15.92
C SER A 83 -12.16 -10.52 -17.00
N PHE A 84 -12.01 -9.44 -17.79
CA PHE A 84 -12.90 -9.11 -18.91
C PHE A 84 -12.33 -9.55 -20.27
N HIS A 85 -11.12 -10.09 -20.30
CA HIS A 85 -10.46 -10.49 -21.54
C HIS A 85 -11.06 -11.80 -22.08
N LEU A 86 -11.20 -11.94 -23.41
CA LEU A 86 -11.80 -13.12 -24.05
C LEU A 86 -11.05 -14.43 -23.70
N ASN A 87 -9.73 -14.34 -23.55
CA ASN A 87 -8.86 -15.44 -23.12
C ASN A 87 -8.66 -15.51 -21.59
N GLY A 88 -9.31 -14.62 -20.84
CA GLY A 88 -9.23 -14.59 -19.37
C GLY A 88 -10.15 -15.62 -18.73
N PRO A 89 -9.88 -16.02 -17.48
CA PRO A 89 -10.71 -16.98 -16.76
C PRO A 89 -12.06 -16.41 -16.31
N GLY A 90 -12.32 -15.11 -16.52
CA GLY A 90 -13.43 -14.42 -15.89
C GLY A 90 -13.32 -14.42 -14.36
N ASP A 91 -14.45 -14.16 -13.70
CA ASP A 91 -14.51 -14.18 -12.22
C ASP A 91 -14.71 -15.59 -11.63
N PHE A 92 -15.00 -16.58 -12.47
CA PHE A 92 -15.46 -17.91 -12.04
C PHE A 92 -14.62 -19.08 -12.59
N GLY A 93 -13.63 -18.81 -13.45
CA GLY A 93 -12.84 -19.85 -14.11
C GLY A 93 -11.69 -20.42 -13.28
N THR A 94 -11.37 -21.68 -13.53
CA THR A 94 -10.14 -22.34 -13.06
C THR A 94 -8.93 -21.63 -13.67
N ARG A 95 -7.94 -21.33 -12.82
CA ARG A 95 -6.75 -20.57 -13.20
C ARG A 95 -5.59 -21.51 -13.49
N CYS A 96 -4.65 -21.06 -14.31
CA CYS A 96 -3.38 -21.74 -14.49
C CYS A 96 -2.59 -21.76 -13.16
N ASP A 97 -1.75 -22.78 -12.98
CA ASP A 97 -0.89 -22.84 -11.80
C ASP A 97 0.15 -21.71 -11.84
N TYR A 98 0.56 -21.23 -10.66
CA TYR A 98 1.50 -20.11 -10.49
C TYR A 98 1.10 -18.82 -11.24
N THR A 99 -0.15 -18.38 -11.04
CA THR A 99 -0.61 -17.06 -11.49
C THR A 99 -1.14 -16.24 -10.33
N TRP A 100 -1.15 -14.92 -10.49
CA TRP A 100 -1.80 -13.99 -9.59
C TRP A 100 -2.51 -12.90 -10.37
N ASP A 101 -3.64 -12.42 -9.84
CA ASP A 101 -4.41 -11.34 -10.45
C ASP A 101 -4.58 -10.19 -9.46
N ASP A 102 -4.48 -8.96 -9.96
CA ASP A 102 -4.85 -7.77 -9.21
C ASP A 102 -6.39 -7.66 -9.13
N VAL A 103 -6.93 -7.68 -7.90
CA VAL A 103 -8.37 -7.59 -7.65
C VAL A 103 -8.80 -6.14 -7.38
N GLY A 104 -7.85 -5.22 -7.27
CA GLY A 104 -8.08 -3.82 -6.93
C GLY A 104 -7.99 -3.55 -5.43
N THR A 105 -8.60 -2.45 -5.01
CA THR A 105 -8.48 -1.91 -3.64
C THR A 105 -9.73 -2.17 -2.80
N PHE A 106 -9.50 -2.54 -1.54
CA PHE A 106 -10.53 -2.85 -0.55
C PHE A 106 -10.26 -2.09 0.75
N CYS A 107 -11.30 -1.75 1.51
CA CYS A 107 -11.16 -1.02 2.76
C CYS A 107 -10.83 -1.88 3.99
N THR A 108 -10.78 -3.21 3.84
CA THR A 108 -10.47 -4.16 4.91
C THR A 108 -9.40 -5.16 4.47
N TYR A 109 -8.72 -5.80 5.43
CA TYR A 109 -7.80 -6.91 5.21
C TYR A 109 -8.51 -8.21 4.89
N ARG A 110 -9.71 -8.40 5.46
CA ARG A 110 -10.54 -9.59 5.25
C ARG A 110 -11.98 -9.18 5.06
N ASP A 111 -12.69 -9.98 4.26
CA ASP A 111 -14.13 -9.83 4.11
C ASP A 111 -14.87 -10.58 5.21
N LEU A 112 -16.10 -10.15 5.48
CA LEU A 112 -17.00 -10.85 6.38
C LEU A 112 -17.42 -12.19 5.76
N LYS A 113 -17.19 -13.29 6.48
CA LYS A 113 -17.60 -14.64 6.05
C LYS A 113 -19.11 -14.86 6.17
N CYS A 114 -19.71 -14.26 7.20
CA CYS A 114 -21.14 -14.27 7.49
C CYS A 114 -21.55 -12.88 8.00
N PRO A 115 -22.85 -12.52 7.89
CA PRO A 115 -23.34 -11.28 8.48
C PRO A 115 -23.03 -11.21 9.97
N ALA A 116 -22.43 -10.11 10.43
CA ALA A 116 -22.02 -9.95 11.82
C ALA A 116 -22.13 -8.49 12.27
N LYS A 117 -22.21 -8.28 13.58
CA LYS A 117 -22.05 -6.95 14.18
C LYS A 117 -20.57 -6.55 14.13
N LEU A 118 -20.29 -5.25 14.18
CA LEU A 118 -18.93 -4.70 14.11
C LEU A 118 -18.54 -4.05 15.43
N VAL A 119 -17.27 -4.21 15.80
CA VAL A 119 -16.66 -3.57 16.98
C VAL A 119 -15.31 -2.97 16.63
N ALA A 120 -14.99 -1.82 17.23
CA ALA A 120 -13.71 -1.17 17.09
C ALA A 120 -12.93 -1.25 18.41
N PHE A 121 -11.66 -1.66 18.34
CA PHE A 121 -10.71 -1.60 19.44
C PHE A 121 -9.78 -0.41 19.22
N LEU A 122 -9.66 0.42 20.25
CA LEU A 122 -8.78 1.58 20.27
C LEU A 122 -7.49 1.24 21.01
N ASP A 123 -6.35 1.64 20.45
CA ASP A 123 -5.06 1.49 21.12
C ASP A 123 -4.73 2.69 22.05
N SER A 124 -5.39 3.85 21.88
CA SER A 124 -5.23 5.05 22.73
C SER A 124 -6.57 5.58 23.24
N GLY A 125 -6.61 5.99 24.51
CA GLY A 125 -7.81 6.60 25.12
C GLY A 125 -8.14 8.01 24.60
N ALA A 126 -7.19 8.68 23.93
CA ALA A 126 -7.43 9.98 23.30
C ALA A 126 -8.39 9.88 22.10
N ASP A 127 -8.61 8.68 21.58
CA ASP A 127 -9.44 8.41 20.39
C ASP A 127 -10.87 7.99 20.72
N GLU A 128 -11.24 8.02 22.00
CA GLU A 128 -12.59 7.70 22.45
C GLU A 128 -13.62 8.67 21.83
N GLY A 129 -14.73 8.11 21.32
CA GLY A 129 -15.79 8.85 20.64
C GLY A 129 -15.44 9.36 19.23
N THR A 130 -14.28 8.98 18.68
CA THR A 130 -13.93 9.31 17.30
C THR A 130 -14.85 8.59 16.31
N VAL A 131 -15.35 9.30 15.30
CA VAL A 131 -16.32 8.72 14.37
C VAL A 131 -15.60 7.77 13.40
N LEU A 132 -15.89 6.47 13.54
CA LEU A 132 -15.59 5.43 12.55
C LEU A 132 -16.88 5.08 11.81
N ARG A 133 -16.93 5.37 10.51
CA ARG A 133 -18.10 5.16 9.67
C ARG A 133 -17.86 4.05 8.66
N VAL A 134 -18.78 3.10 8.60
CA VAL A 134 -18.74 1.93 7.73
C VAL A 134 -19.90 1.99 6.75
N PHE A 135 -19.60 1.99 5.46
CA PHE A 135 -20.58 1.93 4.39
C PHE A 135 -20.69 0.51 3.86
N GLY A 136 -21.88 0.10 3.47
CA GLY A 136 -22.10 -1.28 3.08
C GLY A 136 -23.57 -1.66 3.05
N TYR A 137 -23.82 -2.96 3.17
CA TYR A 137 -25.15 -3.54 3.15
C TYR A 137 -25.40 -4.37 4.41
N ASP A 138 -26.65 -4.39 4.85
CA ASP A 138 -27.12 -5.27 5.92
C ASP A 138 -27.41 -6.70 5.41
N ASP A 139 -27.83 -7.58 6.30
CA ASP A 139 -28.25 -8.96 6.00
C ASP A 139 -29.46 -9.08 5.04
N GLN A 140 -30.23 -7.99 4.90
CA GLN A 140 -31.35 -7.86 3.97
C GLN A 140 -30.98 -7.14 2.67
N ASN A 141 -29.68 -6.93 2.41
CA ASN A 141 -29.15 -6.24 1.24
C ASN A 141 -29.64 -4.78 1.09
N ARG A 142 -29.96 -4.12 2.22
CA ARG A 142 -30.26 -2.69 2.27
C ARG A 142 -29.01 -1.91 2.65
N PRO A 143 -28.84 -0.67 2.15
CA PRO A 143 -27.69 0.16 2.51
C PRO A 143 -27.69 0.46 4.01
N LEU A 144 -26.51 0.38 4.63
CA LEU A 144 -26.33 0.75 6.04
C LEU A 144 -26.61 2.23 6.24
N ARG A 145 -27.43 2.57 7.24
CA ARG A 145 -27.77 3.94 7.62
C ARG A 145 -27.81 4.08 9.13
N THR A 146 -27.43 5.25 9.63
CA THR A 146 -27.51 5.61 11.05
C THR A 146 -28.43 6.79 11.23
N LEU A 147 -29.35 6.72 12.20
CA LEU A 147 -30.17 7.86 12.58
C LEU A 147 -29.38 8.76 13.53
N VAL A 148 -29.12 10.00 13.12
CA VAL A 148 -28.36 10.99 13.90
C VAL A 148 -29.23 12.23 14.02
N ASN A 149 -29.63 12.58 15.25
CA ASN A 149 -30.50 13.75 15.52
C ASN A 149 -31.79 13.76 14.67
N GLY A 150 -32.39 12.60 14.44
CA GLY A 150 -33.62 12.46 13.64
C GLY A 150 -33.42 12.50 12.11
N VAL A 151 -32.18 12.64 11.63
CA VAL A 151 -31.83 12.60 10.20
C VAL A 151 -31.11 11.29 9.91
N TRP A 152 -31.55 10.60 8.85
CA TRP A 152 -30.86 9.42 8.35
C TRP A 152 -29.59 9.83 7.60
N GLU A 153 -28.44 9.42 8.12
CA GLU A 153 -27.16 9.52 7.45
C GLU A 153 -26.76 8.16 6.86
N ASP A 154 -26.13 8.16 5.70
CA ASP A 154 -25.57 6.94 5.11
C ASP A 154 -24.32 6.47 5.88
N GLY A 155 -24.20 5.14 5.99
CA GLY A 155 -23.16 4.43 6.75
C GLY A 155 -23.57 4.17 8.20
N TYR A 156 -23.04 3.07 8.76
CA TYR A 156 -23.13 2.72 10.17
C TYR A 156 -21.98 3.37 10.95
N ARG A 157 -22.29 4.00 12.09
CA ARG A 157 -21.26 4.52 13.02
C ARG A 157 -20.90 3.44 14.02
N VAL A 158 -19.67 2.93 13.94
CA VAL A 158 -19.17 1.93 14.89
C VAL A 158 -18.75 2.63 16.17
N PRO A 159 -19.22 2.21 17.35
CA PRO A 159 -18.78 2.76 18.63
C PRO A 159 -17.27 2.59 18.84
N THR A 160 -16.63 3.66 19.29
CA THR A 160 -15.19 3.73 19.57
C THR A 160 -15.01 4.06 21.05
N ILE A 161 -15.11 3.03 21.89
CA ILE A 161 -14.99 3.15 23.35
C ILE A 161 -13.62 2.59 23.76
N PHE A 162 -12.87 3.33 24.58
CA PHE A 162 -11.54 2.87 25.00
C PHE A 162 -11.64 1.79 26.07
N GLY A 163 -10.83 0.73 25.95
CA GLY A 163 -10.81 -0.39 26.92
C GLY A 163 -12.04 -1.31 26.88
N TYR A 164 -13.05 -1.02 26.07
CA TYR A 164 -14.27 -1.81 25.94
C TYR A 164 -14.79 -1.84 24.51
N ALA A 165 -15.03 -3.03 23.96
CA ALA A 165 -15.47 -3.20 22.58
C ALA A 165 -16.73 -4.08 22.52
N LEU A 166 -17.89 -3.45 22.68
CA LEU A 166 -19.18 -4.08 22.40
C LEU A 166 -19.92 -3.30 21.31
N PRO A 167 -20.71 -3.99 20.47
CA PRO A 167 -21.59 -3.31 19.53
C PRO A 167 -22.78 -2.71 20.28
N ASP A 168 -23.39 -1.67 19.70
CA ASP A 168 -24.66 -1.13 20.18
C ASP A 168 -25.75 -2.22 20.20
N SER A 169 -26.72 -2.09 21.10
CA SER A 169 -27.89 -3.00 21.15
C SER A 169 -28.58 -3.09 19.78
N ASP A 170 -28.71 -1.93 19.15
CA ASP A 170 -29.42 -1.72 17.88
C ASP A 170 -28.47 -1.78 16.68
N ALA A 171 -27.23 -2.25 16.88
CA ALA A 171 -26.26 -2.40 15.80
C ALA A 171 -26.79 -3.35 14.70
N PRO A 172 -26.78 -2.94 13.42
CA PRO A 172 -27.23 -3.78 12.32
C PRO A 172 -26.24 -4.94 12.09
N MET A 173 -26.77 -6.04 11.57
CA MET A 173 -25.94 -7.12 11.03
C MET A 173 -25.38 -6.68 9.69
N VAL A 174 -24.06 -6.52 9.59
CA VAL A 174 -23.40 -6.10 8.36
C VAL A 174 -23.07 -7.34 7.54
N SER A 175 -23.55 -7.41 6.29
CA SER A 175 -23.24 -8.50 5.37
C SER A 175 -22.03 -8.20 4.49
N ARG A 176 -21.88 -6.94 4.07
CA ARG A 176 -20.80 -6.51 3.16
C ARG A 176 -20.37 -5.09 3.46
N ILE A 177 -19.06 -4.88 3.53
CA ILE A 177 -18.45 -3.55 3.68
C ILE A 177 -17.97 -3.07 2.31
N THR A 178 -18.24 -1.81 1.98
CA THR A 178 -17.88 -1.19 0.70
C THR A 178 -16.88 -0.05 0.87
N ALA A 179 -17.02 0.75 1.93
CA ALA A 179 -16.07 1.80 2.26
C ALA A 179 -16.03 2.03 3.76
N ILE A 180 -14.91 2.57 4.23
CA ILE A 180 -14.72 2.98 5.62
C ILE A 180 -14.18 4.41 5.60
N VAL A 181 -14.72 5.26 6.47
CA VAL A 181 -14.26 6.62 6.68
C VAL A 181 -14.00 6.84 8.16
N LYS A 182 -12.83 7.38 8.46
CA LYS A 182 -12.29 7.57 9.80
C LYS A 182 -11.70 8.98 9.90
N LYS A 183 -11.76 9.57 11.10
CA LYS A 183 -10.99 10.78 11.42
C LYS A 183 -9.56 10.40 11.83
N ARG A 184 -8.61 11.32 11.61
CA ARG A 184 -7.25 11.17 12.14
C ARG A 184 -7.30 10.95 13.65
N THR A 185 -6.50 10.01 14.13
CA THR A 185 -6.42 9.62 15.54
C THR A 185 -4.99 9.71 16.05
N SER A 186 -4.81 9.52 17.35
CA SER A 186 -3.50 9.40 17.98
C SER A 186 -2.95 7.97 17.90
N GLY A 187 -3.82 6.96 18.00
CA GLY A 187 -3.47 5.54 17.92
C GLY A 187 -4.13 4.84 16.73
N THR A 188 -3.76 3.58 16.53
CA THR A 188 -4.38 2.69 15.55
C THR A 188 -5.80 2.29 16.00
N ILE A 189 -6.66 2.01 15.04
CA ILE A 189 -8.00 1.44 15.30
C ILE A 189 -8.08 0.07 14.65
N ARG A 190 -8.43 -0.95 15.44
CA ARG A 190 -8.64 -2.32 14.93
C ARG A 190 -10.14 -2.58 14.80
N LEU A 191 -10.59 -2.88 13.60
CA LEU A 191 -11.98 -3.25 13.33
C LEU A 191 -12.11 -4.78 13.27
N SER A 192 -13.03 -5.32 14.04
CA SER A 192 -13.32 -6.75 14.07
C SER A 192 -14.81 -7.01 13.94
N SER A 193 -15.17 -8.20 13.45
CA SER A 193 -16.52 -8.70 13.62
C SER A 193 -16.79 -9.01 15.10
N PHE A 194 -18.04 -9.07 15.49
CA PHE A 194 -18.50 -9.50 16.80
C PHE A 194 -19.42 -10.70 16.64
N ASP A 195 -19.08 -11.78 17.32
CA ASP A 195 -19.86 -13.01 17.41
C ASP A 195 -20.28 -13.17 18.87
N SER A 196 -21.58 -13.28 19.13
CA SER A 196 -22.10 -13.42 20.50
C SER A 196 -21.72 -14.75 21.17
N SER A 197 -21.24 -15.73 20.41
CA SER A 197 -20.86 -17.06 20.91
C SER A 197 -19.37 -17.18 21.27
N THR A 198 -18.51 -16.31 20.75
CA THR A 198 -17.07 -16.32 20.97
C THR A 198 -16.58 -14.95 21.42
N THR A 199 -15.74 -14.90 22.46
CA THR A 199 -15.14 -13.64 22.97
C THR A 199 -14.11 -13.02 22.02
N SER A 200 -13.98 -13.52 20.79
CA SER A 200 -13.01 -13.03 19.81
C SER A 200 -13.58 -13.20 18.40
N GLY A 201 -14.07 -12.10 17.82
CA GLY A 201 -14.46 -12.09 16.42
C GLY A 201 -13.25 -11.98 15.47
N THR A 202 -13.54 -11.97 14.17
CA THR A 202 -12.50 -11.95 13.13
C THR A 202 -11.99 -10.53 12.92
N LEU A 203 -10.67 -10.34 12.97
CA LEU A 203 -10.03 -9.07 12.62
C LEU A 203 -10.27 -8.78 11.13
N LEU A 204 -10.94 -7.65 10.85
CA LEU A 204 -11.25 -7.20 9.50
C LEU A 204 -10.21 -6.20 9.00
N GLY A 205 -9.64 -5.35 9.86
CA GLY A 205 -8.65 -4.36 9.47
C GLY A 205 -7.96 -3.70 10.65
N VAL A 206 -6.75 -3.18 10.41
CA VAL A 206 -6.00 -2.32 11.34
C VAL A 206 -5.75 -1.01 10.62
N PHE A 207 -6.34 0.07 11.10
CA PHE A 207 -6.29 1.40 10.49
C PHE A 207 -5.28 2.28 11.21
N GLU A 208 -4.36 2.86 10.43
CA GLU A 208 -3.30 3.71 10.97
C GLU A 208 -3.83 5.07 11.43
N PRO A 209 -3.12 5.79 12.31
CA PRO A 209 -3.58 7.07 12.88
C PRO A 209 -3.84 8.17 11.84
N ASP A 210 -3.05 8.19 10.77
CA ASP A 210 -3.12 9.15 9.67
C ASP A 210 -4.08 8.72 8.53
N GLU A 211 -4.62 7.50 8.60
CA GLU A 211 -5.46 6.91 7.57
C GLU A 211 -6.94 7.31 7.73
N THR A 212 -7.46 8.10 6.79
CA THR A 212 -8.86 8.58 6.82
C THR A 212 -9.81 7.79 5.94
N VAL A 213 -9.31 7.24 4.82
CA VAL A 213 -10.07 6.41 3.88
C VAL A 213 -9.24 5.18 3.56
N PRO A 214 -9.35 4.10 4.37
CA PRO A 214 -8.53 2.92 4.20
C PRO A 214 -8.73 2.26 2.85
N GLN A 215 -7.62 1.99 2.16
CA GLN A 215 -7.60 1.35 0.84
C GLN A 215 -6.34 0.50 0.68
N TYR A 216 -6.55 -0.81 0.72
CA TYR A 216 -5.52 -1.83 0.61
C TYR A 216 -5.70 -2.59 -0.69
N ARG A 217 -4.61 -2.73 -1.45
CA ARG A 217 -4.63 -3.54 -2.66
C ARG A 217 -4.72 -5.02 -2.29
N ARG A 218 -5.55 -5.76 -3.01
CA ARG A 218 -5.64 -7.21 -2.87
C ARG A 218 -5.23 -7.90 -4.15
N ILE A 219 -4.44 -8.95 -4.00
CA ILE A 219 -4.13 -9.87 -5.08
C ILE A 219 -4.78 -11.22 -4.80
N ARG A 220 -5.20 -11.91 -5.86
CA ARG A 220 -5.67 -13.29 -5.77
C ARG A 220 -4.64 -14.21 -6.41
N ILE A 221 -4.16 -15.19 -5.64
CA ILE A 221 -3.16 -16.17 -6.07
C ILE A 221 -3.84 -17.49 -6.47
N SER A 222 -3.24 -18.22 -7.41
CA SER A 222 -3.80 -19.49 -7.90
C SER A 222 -3.73 -20.63 -6.88
N ARG A 223 -2.77 -20.60 -5.95
CA ARG A 223 -2.57 -21.65 -4.93
C ARG A 223 -2.80 -21.13 -3.52
N ALA A 224 -3.73 -21.74 -2.80
CA ALA A 224 -3.95 -21.44 -1.39
C ALA A 224 -2.90 -22.08 -0.46
N GLY A 225 -2.64 -21.44 0.68
CA GLY A 225 -1.86 -22.03 1.77
C GLY A 225 -0.33 -22.05 1.56
N SER A 226 0.20 -21.11 0.77
CA SER A 226 1.64 -20.94 0.60
C SER A 226 2.11 -19.59 1.17
N TRP A 227 3.42 -19.39 1.24
CA TRP A 227 3.97 -18.05 1.42
C TRP A 227 4.15 -17.40 0.05
N VAL A 228 4.01 -16.07 0.02
CA VAL A 228 4.25 -15.27 -1.18
C VAL A 228 5.32 -14.24 -0.91
N ARG A 229 6.27 -14.13 -1.85
CA ARG A 229 7.23 -13.01 -1.89
C ARG A 229 6.83 -12.09 -3.01
N ILE A 230 6.58 -10.84 -2.66
CA ILE A 230 6.08 -9.84 -3.58
C ILE A 230 7.16 -8.79 -3.75
N HIS A 231 7.53 -8.56 -5.01
CA HIS A 231 8.31 -7.42 -5.42
C HIS A 231 7.32 -6.29 -5.77
N TYR A 232 7.43 -5.15 -5.09
CA TYR A 232 6.44 -4.09 -5.20
C TYR A 232 7.09 -2.71 -5.19
N ARG A 233 6.36 -1.72 -5.73
CA ARG A 233 6.65 -0.30 -5.59
C ARG A 233 5.88 0.26 -4.40
N LYS A 234 6.57 0.96 -3.50
CA LYS A 234 6.00 1.62 -2.32
C LYS A 234 5.21 2.86 -2.73
N ARG A 235 4.12 3.13 -2.02
CA ARG A 235 3.33 4.35 -2.13
C ARG A 235 4.16 5.53 -1.67
N SER A 236 4.16 6.61 -2.46
CA SER A 236 4.69 7.90 -2.01
C SER A 236 3.77 8.44 -0.91
N ALA A 237 4.22 8.35 0.34
CA ALA A 237 3.49 8.92 1.47
C ALA A 237 3.79 10.41 1.58
N ALA A 238 2.74 11.22 1.79
CA ALA A 238 2.91 12.63 2.03
C ALA A 238 3.64 12.86 3.36
N VAL A 239 4.68 13.69 3.33
CA VAL A 239 5.34 14.16 4.54
C VAL A 239 4.38 15.11 5.25
N THR A 240 4.13 14.86 6.53
CA THR A 240 3.23 15.63 7.39
C THR A 240 3.86 16.02 8.72
N SER A 241 4.94 15.35 9.11
CA SER A 241 5.68 15.56 10.34
C SER A 241 7.18 15.53 10.09
N ILE A 242 7.95 16.22 10.95
CA ILE A 242 9.42 16.15 10.99
C ILE A 242 9.94 14.72 11.22
N ASN A 243 9.12 13.89 11.89
CA ASN A 243 9.47 12.50 12.22
C ASN A 243 9.18 11.52 11.08
N ASP A 244 8.61 11.99 9.96
CA ASP A 244 8.31 11.13 8.83
C ASP A 244 9.60 10.70 8.12
N ARG A 245 9.64 9.43 7.73
CA ARG A 245 10.79 8.83 7.05
C ARG A 245 10.72 9.10 5.56
N ILE A 246 11.79 9.63 5.01
CA ILE A 246 11.94 9.80 3.56
C ILE A 246 12.66 8.57 3.02
N LEU A 247 11.95 7.86 2.13
CA LEU A 247 12.37 6.55 1.62
C LEU A 247 13.51 6.62 0.57
N LEU A 248 13.99 7.82 0.24
CA LEU A 248 15.14 8.01 -0.64
C LEU A 248 16.47 7.67 0.05
N HIS A 249 17.46 7.23 -0.72
CA HIS A 249 18.80 6.91 -0.20
C HIS A 249 19.83 8.04 -0.38
N SER A 250 19.47 9.15 -1.03
CA SER A 250 20.35 10.28 -1.30
C SER A 250 19.75 11.62 -0.85
N ARG A 251 20.24 12.14 0.28
CA ARG A 251 19.94 13.51 0.75
C ARG A 251 20.35 14.61 -0.24
N PRO A 252 21.58 14.60 -0.82
CA PRO A 252 21.97 15.65 -1.77
C PRO A 252 21.12 15.64 -3.05
N ALA A 253 20.66 14.47 -3.51
CA ALA A 253 19.72 14.40 -4.63
C ALA A 253 18.40 15.12 -4.29
N LEU A 254 17.85 14.90 -3.09
CA LEU A 254 16.61 15.56 -2.67
C LEU A 254 16.79 17.08 -2.53
N VAL A 255 17.93 17.56 -2.02
CA VAL A 255 18.22 19.00 -1.97
C VAL A 255 18.25 19.62 -3.38
N MET A 256 18.87 18.94 -4.36
CA MET A 256 18.88 19.41 -5.75
C MET A 256 17.48 19.39 -6.38
N ALA A 257 16.65 18.39 -6.04
CA ALA A 257 15.24 18.35 -6.46
C ALA A 257 14.41 19.50 -5.86
N LEU A 258 14.67 19.89 -4.61
CA LEU A 258 14.03 21.08 -4.01
C LEU A 258 14.42 22.37 -4.75
N HIS A 259 15.69 22.50 -5.15
CA HIS A 259 16.11 23.61 -6.01
C HIS A 259 15.38 23.60 -7.36
N ALA A 260 15.28 22.44 -8.01
CA ALA A 260 14.55 22.31 -9.28
C ALA A 260 13.09 22.77 -9.15
N LEU A 261 12.40 22.32 -8.10
CA LEU A 261 11.02 22.76 -7.82
C LEU A 261 10.90 24.26 -7.60
N LYS A 262 11.86 24.90 -6.92
CA LYS A 262 11.88 26.35 -6.76
C LYS A 262 11.93 27.05 -8.13
N PHE A 263 12.86 26.67 -8.99
CA PHE A 263 12.99 27.27 -10.33
C PHE A 263 11.77 27.03 -11.21
N TYR A 264 11.15 25.84 -11.15
CA TYR A 264 9.88 25.58 -11.84
C TYR A 264 8.76 26.51 -11.37
N ARG A 265 8.69 26.81 -10.06
CA ARG A 265 7.71 27.75 -9.50
C ARG A 265 7.99 29.19 -9.93
N ASP A 266 9.26 29.54 -10.08
CA ASP A 266 9.71 30.85 -10.54
C ASP A 266 9.66 30.99 -12.08
N THR A 267 9.08 30.00 -12.78
CA THR A 267 8.95 29.93 -14.26
C THR A 267 10.26 29.84 -15.03
N ASP A 268 11.38 29.59 -14.34
CA ASP A 268 12.69 29.37 -14.94
C ASP A 268 12.91 27.88 -15.22
N ILE A 269 12.39 27.44 -16.37
CA ILE A 269 12.40 26.03 -16.78
C ILE A 269 13.83 25.55 -17.08
N ALA A 270 14.70 26.43 -17.59
CA ALA A 270 16.05 26.06 -17.99
C ALA A 270 16.90 25.66 -16.76
N ASN A 271 16.91 26.50 -15.72
CA ASN A 271 17.60 26.16 -14.49
C ASN A 271 16.91 25.01 -13.74
N GLY A 272 15.57 24.95 -13.77
CA GLY A 272 14.80 23.83 -13.20
C GLY A 272 15.25 22.47 -13.76
N ASN A 273 15.32 22.34 -15.09
CA ASN A 273 15.76 21.11 -15.75
C ASN A 273 17.22 20.76 -15.41
N ALA A 274 18.11 21.76 -15.27
CA ALA A 274 19.51 21.52 -14.92
C ALA A 274 19.69 20.97 -13.50
N PHE A 275 18.96 21.52 -12.52
CA PHE A 275 18.96 21.00 -11.16
C PHE A 275 18.32 19.62 -11.08
N GLU A 276 17.23 19.41 -11.83
CA GLU A 276 16.55 18.11 -11.89
C GLU A 276 17.46 17.01 -12.45
N ALA A 277 18.13 17.26 -13.58
CA ALA A 277 19.05 16.28 -14.19
C ALA A 277 20.22 15.91 -13.26
N ASN A 278 20.72 16.88 -12.49
CA ASN A 278 21.74 16.60 -11.48
C ASN A 278 21.19 15.80 -10.30
N ALA A 279 19.95 16.08 -9.88
CA ALA A 279 19.28 15.37 -8.80
C ALA A 279 19.05 13.89 -9.17
N THR A 280 18.54 13.61 -10.37
CA THR A 280 18.34 12.24 -10.85
C THR A 280 19.65 11.48 -10.98
N ARG A 281 20.69 12.09 -11.55
CA ARG A 281 22.03 11.49 -11.64
C ARG A 281 22.57 11.06 -10.28
N LEU A 282 22.54 11.97 -9.28
CA LEU A 282 23.02 11.68 -7.93
C LEU A 282 22.21 10.59 -7.22
N LEU A 283 20.91 10.51 -7.50
CA LEU A 283 20.06 9.43 -6.98
C LEU A 283 20.45 8.10 -7.64
N THR A 284 20.49 8.04 -8.97
CA THR A 284 20.84 6.82 -9.72
C THR A 284 22.23 6.30 -9.35
N GLU A 285 23.23 7.17 -9.21
CA GLU A 285 24.58 6.79 -8.74
C GLU A 285 24.55 6.19 -7.33
N ARG A 286 23.69 6.71 -6.45
CA ARG A 286 23.57 6.18 -5.09
C ARG A 286 22.83 4.84 -5.07
N GLU A 287 21.74 4.73 -5.83
CA GLU A 287 20.93 3.52 -5.92
C GLU A 287 21.67 2.39 -6.62
N SER A 288 22.47 2.66 -7.66
CA SER A 288 23.25 1.62 -8.36
C SER A 288 24.31 0.97 -7.48
N VAL A 289 24.80 1.68 -6.47
CA VAL A 289 25.69 1.12 -5.44
C VAL A 289 24.93 0.25 -4.44
N LEU A 290 23.65 0.54 -4.20
CA LEU A 290 22.82 -0.17 -3.23
C LEU A 290 22.12 -1.39 -3.82
N ALA A 291 21.67 -1.28 -5.06
CA ALA A 291 21.24 -2.41 -5.85
C ALA A 291 22.46 -3.34 -5.98
N GLY A 292 22.32 -4.58 -5.47
CA GLY A 292 23.28 -5.65 -5.75
C GLY A 292 23.46 -5.82 -7.27
N PRO A 293 24.38 -6.67 -7.75
CA PRO A 293 24.73 -6.73 -9.17
C PRO A 293 23.49 -6.94 -10.06
N ALA A 294 22.97 -5.83 -10.58
CA ALA A 294 22.18 -5.74 -11.79
C ALA A 294 23.13 -5.59 -12.99
N GLY A 295 24.34 -6.15 -12.88
CA GLY A 295 25.08 -6.52 -14.06
C GLY A 295 24.22 -7.52 -14.79
N MET A 296 24.06 -7.34 -16.10
CA MET A 296 23.67 -8.44 -16.97
C MET A 296 24.41 -9.68 -16.44
N PRO A 297 23.73 -10.82 -16.17
CA PRO A 297 24.49 -12.02 -15.86
C PRO A 297 25.52 -12.12 -16.97
N ILE A 298 26.81 -12.25 -16.63
CA ILE A 298 27.80 -12.63 -17.64
C ILE A 298 27.18 -13.88 -18.26
N GLN A 299 26.66 -13.74 -19.47
CA GLN A 299 26.36 -14.88 -20.30
C GLN A 299 27.74 -15.43 -20.60
N VAL A 300 28.16 -16.38 -19.78
CA VAL A 300 29.14 -17.35 -20.23
C VAL A 300 28.40 -18.07 -21.34
N ASP A 301 28.60 -17.59 -22.57
CA ASP A 301 28.28 -18.36 -23.76
C ASP A 301 29.15 -19.59 -23.65
N ASP A 302 28.58 -20.67 -23.11
CA ASP A 302 29.24 -21.96 -23.08
C ASP A 302 29.28 -22.48 -24.51
N ARG A 303 30.27 -21.97 -25.26
CA ARG A 303 30.58 -22.44 -26.59
C ARG A 303 31.14 -23.85 -26.59
N ASN A 304 31.20 -24.57 -25.46
CA ASN A 304 31.52 -25.99 -25.41
C ASN A 304 31.01 -26.67 -24.12
N SER A 305 29.77 -27.19 -24.14
CA SER A 305 29.33 -28.43 -23.46
C SER A 305 28.06 -28.38 -22.59
N ILE A 306 26.91 -28.20 -23.23
CA ILE A 306 25.73 -29.02 -22.87
C ILE A 306 25.33 -29.82 -24.12
N SER A 307 26.18 -30.78 -24.48
CA SER A 307 25.74 -31.95 -25.23
C SER A 307 24.98 -32.85 -24.26
N ASN A 308 23.65 -32.75 -24.32
CA ASN A 308 22.69 -33.84 -24.23
C ASN A 308 23.17 -35.10 -23.46
N LYS A 309 22.81 -35.25 -22.18
CA LYS A 309 22.94 -36.52 -21.43
C LYS A 309 21.78 -37.50 -21.68
N SER A 310 21.16 -37.39 -22.85
CA SER A 310 20.26 -38.40 -23.39
C SER A 310 20.60 -38.61 -24.85
N ASP A 311 21.62 -39.41 -25.13
CA ASP A 311 21.76 -40.19 -26.36
C ASP A 311 22.71 -41.37 -26.12
N ALA A 312 22.30 -42.52 -26.66
CA ALA A 312 22.66 -43.88 -26.27
C ALA A 312 23.92 -44.45 -26.94
N TRP A 313 24.55 -45.43 -26.28
CA TRP A 313 25.35 -46.54 -26.83
C TRP A 313 25.21 -47.67 -25.79
N VAL A 314 24.53 -48.82 -26.00
CA VAL A 314 24.70 -49.88 -27.00
C VAL A 314 26.18 -50.14 -27.29
N ASP A 315 26.81 -50.93 -26.43
CA ASP A 315 27.27 -52.31 -26.71
C ASP A 315 27.44 -53.09 -25.39
#